data_AF-A0AAV3BV34-F1
#
_entry.id   AF-A0AAV3BV34-F1
#
_cell.length_a   1.000
_cell.length_b   1.000
_cell.length_c   1.000
_cell.angle_alpha   90.00
_cell.angle_beta   90.00
_cell.angle_gamma   90.00
#
_symmetry.space_group_name_H-M   'P 1'
#
loop_
_entity.id
_entity.type
_entity.pdbx_description
1 polymer ?
#
loop_
_entity_poly.entity_id
_entity_poly.type
_entity_poly.pdbx_seq_one_letter_code
_entity_poly.pdbx_strand_id
1 'polypeptide(L)'
;MKAIGKIFSITFLLVLLCMSLISAFANERLYQGCFENIKILGDEPSVLLRITDRKGKYGKDDGVYCYDKNSKYPSDINSADKTYYKRIESYLDFTDELTDKYGKDKKERIAAVLNVGYPNESFGCMKKYVVSANDAMYMTQTLIWDITLGTDNDYVVSDKITK
;
A
#
# COMPACT_ATOMS: atom_id res chain seq x y z
N MET A 1 53.70 -34.43 -6.86
CA MET A 1 52.72 -33.34 -7.04
C MET A 1 51.54 -33.50 -6.08
N LYS A 2 51.65 -33.04 -4.83
CA LYS A 2 50.53 -33.06 -3.86
C LYS A 2 50.41 -31.78 -3.01
N ALA A 3 51.41 -30.90 -3.03
CA ALA A 3 51.45 -29.68 -2.22
C ALA A 3 50.77 -28.47 -2.90
N ILE A 4 50.74 -28.43 -4.24
CA ILE A 4 50.26 -27.25 -5.01
C ILE A 4 48.73 -27.08 -4.88
N GLY A 5 47.97 -28.17 -4.83
CA GLY A 5 46.50 -28.11 -4.68
C GLY A 5 46.01 -27.64 -3.31
N LYS A 6 46.77 -27.88 -2.24
CA LYS A 6 46.40 -27.45 -0.88
C LYS A 6 46.59 -25.94 -0.69
N ILE A 7 47.63 -25.36 -1.29
CA ILE A 7 47.90 -23.91 -1.22
C ILE A 7 46.81 -23.14 -1.96
N PHE A 8 46.40 -23.62 -3.15
CA PHE A 8 45.35 -23.00 -3.96
C PHE A 8 43.98 -23.00 -3.26
N SER A 9 43.66 -24.06 -2.52
CA SER A 9 42.40 -24.16 -1.77
C SER A 9 42.34 -23.21 -0.58
N ILE A 10 43.48 -22.95 0.09
CA ILE A 10 43.54 -22.07 1.26
C ILE A 10 43.47 -20.61 0.83
N THR A 11 44.20 -20.22 -0.23
CA THR A 11 44.12 -18.85 -0.77
C THR A 11 42.73 -18.53 -1.31
N PHE A 12 42.06 -19.48 -1.96
CA PHE A 12 40.68 -19.29 -2.43
C PHE A 12 39.70 -19.10 -1.27
N LEU A 13 39.83 -19.87 -0.18
CA LEU A 13 38.99 -19.72 1.01
C LEU A 13 39.21 -18.37 1.72
N LEU A 14 40.47 -17.89 1.77
CA LEU A 14 40.81 -16.61 2.36
C LEU A 14 40.22 -15.43 1.58
N VAL A 15 40.24 -15.49 0.25
CA VAL A 15 39.62 -14.48 -0.62
C VAL A 15 38.09 -14.47 -0.45
N LEU A 16 37.47 -15.63 -0.28
CA LEU A 16 36.02 -15.74 0.01
C LEU A 16 35.65 -15.14 1.37
N LEU A 17 36.46 -15.37 2.41
CA LEU A 17 36.27 -14.79 3.74
C LEU A 17 36.50 -13.27 3.77
N CYS A 18 37.41 -12.74 2.95
CA CYS A 18 37.61 -11.29 2.80
C CYS A 18 36.45 -10.60 2.07
N MET A 19 35.72 -11.32 1.20
CA MET A 19 34.56 -10.78 0.48
C MET A 19 33.24 -10.87 1.28
N SER A 20 33.19 -11.61 2.38
CA SER A 20 31.97 -11.77 3.20
C SER A 20 31.66 -10.61 4.16
N LEU A 21 32.44 -9.53 4.15
CA LEU A 21 32.25 -8.37 5.03
C LEU A 21 31.50 -7.20 4.39
N ILE A 22 30.82 -7.41 3.25
CA ILE A 22 29.83 -6.43 2.79
C ILE A 22 28.57 -6.63 3.62
N SER A 23 28.53 -5.98 4.79
CA SER A 23 27.29 -5.76 5.50
C SER A 23 26.37 -4.92 4.61
N ALA A 24 25.43 -5.59 3.95
CA ALA A 24 24.33 -4.93 3.26
C ALA A 24 23.41 -4.31 4.33
N PHE A 25 23.67 -3.06 4.70
CA PHE A 25 22.70 -2.28 5.45
C PHE A 25 21.55 -1.93 4.50
N ALA A 26 20.43 -2.64 4.62
CA ALA A 26 19.19 -2.21 4.01
C ALA A 26 18.75 -0.91 4.70
N ASN A 27 19.08 0.24 4.11
CA ASN A 27 18.60 1.52 4.61
C ASN A 27 17.07 1.55 4.48
N GLU A 28 16.36 1.68 5.59
CA GLU A 28 14.90 1.70 5.58
C GLU A 28 14.41 2.93 4.80
N ARG A 29 13.76 2.68 3.66
CA ARG A 29 13.24 3.75 2.83
C ARG A 29 11.94 4.29 3.43
N LEU A 30 11.99 5.52 3.90
CA LEU A 30 10.81 6.30 4.30
C LEU A 30 10.17 6.97 3.08
N TYR A 31 8.86 7.17 3.17
CA TYR A 31 8.03 7.79 2.14
C TYR A 31 7.26 8.96 2.76
N GLN A 32 7.41 10.16 2.22
CA GLN A 32 6.63 11.31 2.67
C GLN A 32 5.17 11.14 2.25
N GLY A 33 4.27 11.22 3.23
CA GLY A 33 2.83 11.28 3.01
C GLY A 33 2.29 12.69 3.24
N CYS A 34 1.30 13.09 2.46
CA CYS A 34 0.62 14.37 2.63
C CYS A 34 -0.87 14.26 2.30
N PHE A 35 -1.62 15.27 2.72
CA PHE A 35 -2.99 15.45 2.28
C PHE A 35 -3.15 16.66 1.37
N GLU A 36 -4.18 16.61 0.53
CA GLU A 36 -4.65 17.69 -0.34
C GLU A 36 -6.17 17.78 -0.24
N ASN A 37 -6.71 18.99 -0.22
CA ASN A 37 -8.16 19.19 -0.25
C ASN A 37 -8.67 18.99 -1.69
N ILE A 38 -9.73 18.21 -1.85
CA ILE A 38 -10.40 17.99 -3.12
C ILE A 38 -11.84 18.52 -3.08
N LYS A 39 -12.32 18.98 -4.24
CA LYS A 39 -13.72 19.37 -4.42
C LYS A 39 -14.51 18.19 -4.98
N ILE A 40 -15.57 17.81 -4.28
CA ILE A 40 -16.56 16.81 -4.70
C ILE A 40 -17.91 17.47 -5.03
N LEU A 41 -18.80 16.73 -5.68
CA LEU A 41 -20.07 17.23 -6.21
C LEU A 41 -21.04 17.80 -5.13
N GLY A 42 -20.78 17.59 -3.84
CA GLY A 42 -21.63 17.99 -2.70
C GLY A 42 -21.14 19.18 -1.87
N ASP A 43 -20.14 19.94 -2.35
CA ASP A 43 -19.51 21.08 -1.66
C ASP A 43 -18.87 20.79 -0.27
N GLU A 44 -18.95 19.55 0.23
CA GLU A 44 -18.15 19.13 1.39
C GLU A 44 -16.68 19.01 0.99
N PRO A 45 -15.74 19.66 1.71
CA PRO A 45 -14.33 19.47 1.47
C PRO A 45 -13.98 18.02 1.80
N SER A 46 -13.43 17.32 0.81
CA SER A 46 -12.90 15.97 0.99
C SER A 46 -11.38 16.00 0.92
N VAL A 47 -10.74 14.93 1.36
CA VAL A 47 -9.29 14.83 1.50
C VAL A 47 -8.76 13.70 0.63
N LEU A 48 -7.77 14.02 -0.18
CA LEU A 48 -6.93 13.05 -0.87
C LEU A 48 -5.61 12.90 -0.12
N LEU A 49 -5.15 11.67 0.06
CA LEU A 49 -3.82 11.36 0.57
C LEU A 49 -2.88 10.94 -0.56
N ARG A 50 -1.63 11.38 -0.50
CA ARG A 50 -0.58 11.06 -1.48
C ARG A 50 0.72 10.62 -0.83
N ILE A 51 1.53 9.90 -1.59
CA ILE A 51 2.94 9.63 -1.28
C ILE A 51 3.82 10.36 -2.31
N THR A 52 4.46 11.47 -1.93
CA THR A 52 5.12 12.39 -2.86
C THR A 52 6.41 11.83 -3.48
N ASP A 53 7.03 10.85 -2.83
CA ASP A 53 8.34 10.31 -3.23
C ASP A 53 8.21 9.11 -4.19
N ARG A 54 7.02 8.92 -4.77
CA ARG A 54 6.69 7.81 -5.65
C ARG A 54 6.02 8.31 -6.92
N LYS A 55 6.19 7.56 -8.01
CA LYS A 55 5.29 7.65 -9.17
C LYS A 55 4.38 6.45 -9.14
N GLY A 56 3.09 6.66 -9.35
CA GLY A 56 2.14 5.55 -9.43
C GLY A 56 2.53 4.57 -10.53
N LYS A 57 2.23 3.29 -10.31
CA LYS A 57 2.63 2.21 -11.20
C LYS A 57 1.84 2.32 -12.52
N TYR A 58 2.49 2.08 -13.66
CA TYR A 58 1.84 2.10 -14.97
C TYR A 58 1.20 3.45 -15.36
N GLY A 59 1.75 4.57 -14.88
CA GLY A 59 1.24 5.91 -15.18
C GLY A 59 -0.09 6.24 -14.48
N LYS A 60 -0.49 5.42 -13.51
CA LYS A 60 -1.63 5.69 -12.63
C LYS A 60 -1.24 6.70 -11.54
N ASP A 61 -2.27 7.27 -10.92
CA ASP A 61 -2.13 8.16 -9.77
C ASP A 61 -1.43 7.44 -8.59
N ASP A 62 -0.70 8.21 -7.77
CA ASP A 62 -0.03 7.76 -6.54
C ASP A 62 -0.86 7.99 -5.27
N GLY A 63 -2.15 8.28 -5.45
CA GLY A 63 -3.12 8.38 -4.36
C GLY A 63 -3.12 7.14 -3.45
N VAL A 64 -3.21 7.40 -2.16
CA VAL A 64 -3.34 6.39 -1.11
C VAL A 64 -4.62 6.64 -0.30
N TYR A 65 -5.04 5.62 0.45
CA TYR A 65 -6.28 5.68 1.22
C TYR A 65 -6.00 5.47 2.70
N CYS A 66 -6.71 6.22 3.53
CA CYS A 66 -6.69 6.09 4.97
C CYS A 66 -7.45 4.83 5.39
N TYR A 67 -6.79 3.89 6.04
CA TYR A 67 -7.43 2.68 6.54
C TYR A 67 -8.10 2.90 7.91
N ASP A 68 -7.57 3.80 8.74
CA ASP A 68 -8.03 4.09 10.10
C ASP A 68 -8.65 5.49 10.19
N LYS A 69 -9.98 5.55 10.12
CA LYS A 69 -10.75 6.80 10.11
C LYS A 69 -10.49 7.68 11.35
N ASN A 70 -10.08 7.08 12.47
CA ASN A 70 -9.88 7.79 13.74
C ASN A 70 -8.46 8.36 13.88
N SER A 71 -7.54 7.96 13.00
CA SER A 71 -6.19 8.52 12.97
C SER A 71 -6.19 9.91 12.33
N LYS A 72 -5.26 10.76 12.78
CA LYS A 72 -5.04 12.06 12.14
C LYS A 72 -4.51 11.83 10.72
N TYR A 73 -4.95 12.68 9.78
CA TYR A 73 -4.34 12.73 8.46
C TYR A 73 -2.87 13.15 8.56
N PRO A 74 -2.04 12.77 7.57
CA PRO A 74 -0.71 13.35 7.43
C PRO A 74 -0.78 14.88 7.36
N SER A 75 0.37 15.53 7.46
CA SER A 75 0.51 16.97 7.26
C SER A 75 0.17 17.41 5.83
N ASP A 76 -0.24 18.67 5.65
CA ASP A 76 -0.41 19.28 4.32
C ASP A 76 0.92 19.25 3.55
N ILE A 77 0.88 19.18 2.22
CA ILE A 77 2.09 19.14 1.38
C ILE A 77 3.03 20.33 1.63
N ASN A 78 2.49 21.50 2.01
CA ASN A 78 3.23 22.73 2.29
C ASN A 78 3.63 22.89 3.76
N SER A 79 3.24 21.96 4.64
CA SER A 79 3.58 22.01 6.07
C SER A 79 5.09 21.95 6.30
N ALA A 80 5.60 22.67 7.30
CA ALA A 80 6.99 22.55 7.74
C ALA A 80 7.25 21.23 8.47
N ASP A 81 6.25 20.73 9.20
CA ASP A 81 6.26 19.42 9.83
C ASP A 81 5.75 18.37 8.83
N LYS A 82 6.57 17.35 8.53
CA LYS A 82 6.31 16.35 7.48
C LYS A 82 5.99 15.00 8.09
N THR A 83 4.98 14.33 7.56
CA THR A 83 4.65 12.95 7.95
C THR A 83 5.36 11.93 7.04
N TYR A 84 6.03 10.94 7.63
CA TYR A 84 6.72 9.88 6.89
C TYR A 84 6.18 8.50 7.27
N TYR A 85 6.12 7.62 6.27
CA TYR A 85 5.63 6.25 6.41
C TYR A 85 6.68 5.25 5.94
N LYS A 86 6.67 4.07 6.56
CA LYS A 86 7.35 2.89 6.04
C LYS A 86 6.37 2.08 5.20
N ARG A 87 6.82 1.64 4.02
CA ARG A 87 6.03 0.72 3.19
C ARG A 87 6.22 -0.71 3.68
N ILE A 88 5.10 -1.37 3.94
CA ILE A 88 5.04 -2.80 4.22
C ILE A 88 4.29 -3.44 3.06
N GLU A 89 4.89 -4.45 2.42
CA GLU A 89 4.19 -5.22 1.39
C GLU A 89 3.20 -6.16 2.07
N SER A 90 1.96 -6.13 1.61
CA SER A 90 0.86 -6.93 2.13
C SER A 90 0.27 -7.75 1.00
N TYR A 91 0.09 -9.04 1.23
CA TYR A 91 -0.38 -10.01 0.24
C TYR A 91 -1.61 -10.76 0.78
N LEU A 92 -2.60 -11.03 -0.07
CA LEU A 92 -3.88 -11.63 0.36
C LEU A 92 -3.74 -13.03 0.98
N ASP A 93 -2.71 -13.76 0.58
CA ASP A 93 -2.39 -15.12 1.02
C ASP A 93 -1.48 -15.20 2.25
N PHE A 94 -1.05 -14.05 2.80
CA PHE A 94 -0.19 -13.97 3.98
C PHE A 94 -0.85 -13.20 5.12
N THR A 95 -0.58 -13.66 6.35
CA THR A 95 -0.89 -12.93 7.57
C THR A 95 0.13 -11.81 7.78
N ASP A 96 -0.36 -10.62 8.05
CA ASP A 96 0.41 -9.40 8.31
C ASP A 96 -0.35 -8.50 9.29
N GLU A 97 0.23 -7.35 9.65
CA GLU A 97 -0.36 -6.40 10.60
C GLU A 97 -1.79 -5.98 10.24
N LEU A 98 -2.11 -5.84 8.95
CA LEU A 98 -3.47 -5.52 8.50
C LEU A 98 -4.43 -6.70 8.71
N THR A 99 -3.96 -7.92 8.45
CA THR A 99 -4.72 -9.15 8.71
C THR A 99 -4.95 -9.34 10.20
N ASP A 100 -3.95 -9.05 11.04
CA ASP A 100 -4.05 -9.14 12.49
C ASP A 100 -5.02 -8.08 13.05
N LYS A 101 -5.01 -6.86 12.51
CA LYS A 101 -5.86 -5.76 12.96
C LYS A 101 -7.32 -5.88 12.48
N TYR A 102 -7.54 -6.25 11.22
CA TYR A 102 -8.87 -6.21 10.59
C TYR A 102 -9.44 -7.58 10.20
N GLY A 103 -8.63 -8.62 10.20
CA GLY A 103 -9.02 -9.95 9.72
C GLY A 103 -8.90 -10.09 8.19
N LYS A 104 -8.78 -11.35 7.77
CA LYS A 104 -8.60 -11.71 6.35
C LYS A 104 -9.75 -11.23 5.46
N ASP A 105 -11.00 -11.37 5.93
CA ASP A 105 -12.19 -10.97 5.17
C ASP A 105 -12.16 -9.49 4.78
N LYS A 106 -11.99 -8.58 5.76
CA LYS A 106 -11.91 -7.15 5.51
C LYS A 106 -10.77 -6.79 4.55
N LYS A 107 -9.62 -7.46 4.67
CA LYS A 107 -8.47 -7.27 3.78
C LYS A 107 -8.79 -7.67 2.33
N GLU A 108 -9.45 -8.80 2.10
CA GLU A 108 -9.88 -9.23 0.76
C GLU A 108 -10.88 -8.24 0.14
N ARG A 109 -11.80 -7.72 0.96
CA ARG A 109 -12.80 -6.74 0.53
C ARG A 109 -12.20 -5.38 0.19
N ILE A 110 -11.26 -4.90 0.98
CA ILE A 110 -10.49 -3.68 0.67
C ILE A 110 -9.73 -3.86 -0.65
N ALA A 111 -9.11 -5.02 -0.88
CA ALA A 111 -8.44 -5.29 -2.15
C ALA A 111 -9.40 -5.27 -3.36
N ALA A 112 -10.63 -5.78 -3.19
CA ALA A 112 -11.66 -5.67 -4.21
C ALA A 112 -12.06 -4.20 -4.48
N VAL A 113 -12.24 -3.40 -3.42
CA VAL A 113 -12.52 -1.96 -3.53
C VAL A 113 -11.39 -1.24 -4.28
N LEU A 114 -10.13 -1.49 -3.92
CA LEU A 114 -8.96 -0.89 -4.59
C LEU A 114 -8.82 -1.33 -6.06
N ASN A 115 -9.26 -2.55 -6.39
CA ASN A 115 -9.24 -3.04 -7.77
C ASN A 115 -10.33 -2.38 -8.62
N VAL A 116 -11.52 -2.15 -8.08
CA VAL A 116 -12.65 -1.58 -8.83
C VAL A 116 -12.65 -0.06 -8.83
N GLY A 117 -12.27 0.55 -7.71
CA GLY A 117 -12.25 2.00 -7.52
C GLY A 117 -11.00 2.66 -8.07
N TYR A 118 -10.84 3.94 -7.70
CA TYR A 118 -9.77 4.77 -8.21
C TYR A 118 -8.40 4.41 -7.59
N PRO A 119 -7.28 4.51 -8.31
CA PRO A 119 -7.14 4.84 -9.74
C PRO A 119 -7.20 3.60 -10.66
N ASN A 120 -7.38 2.40 -10.12
CA ASN A 120 -7.27 1.17 -10.90
C ASN A 120 -8.40 1.09 -11.93
N GLU A 121 -9.65 1.30 -11.49
CA GLU A 121 -10.84 1.38 -12.34
C GLU A 121 -10.98 0.17 -13.26
N SER A 122 -10.77 -1.05 -12.74
CA SER A 122 -10.72 -2.28 -13.55
C SER A 122 -12.00 -2.55 -14.38
N PHE A 123 -13.15 -2.03 -13.92
CA PHE A 123 -14.44 -2.14 -14.62
C PHE A 123 -14.85 -0.86 -15.36
N GLY A 124 -14.03 0.20 -15.34
CA GLY A 124 -14.33 1.47 -16.01
C GLY A 124 -15.57 2.19 -15.45
N CYS A 125 -15.81 2.08 -14.13
CA CYS A 125 -16.98 2.62 -13.45
C CYS A 125 -17.14 4.13 -13.64
N MET A 126 -16.03 4.88 -13.57
CA MET A 126 -16.05 6.34 -13.79
C MET A 126 -16.69 6.74 -15.13
N LYS A 127 -16.26 6.10 -16.24
CA LYS A 127 -16.81 6.39 -17.56
C LYS A 127 -18.26 5.93 -17.68
N LYS A 128 -18.57 4.76 -17.14
CA LYS A 128 -19.91 4.15 -17.23
C LYS A 128 -20.98 4.98 -16.50
N TYR A 129 -20.63 5.51 -15.33
CA TYR A 129 -21.56 6.23 -14.45
C TYR A 129 -21.34 7.73 -14.42
N VAL A 130 -20.46 8.26 -15.28
CA VAL A 130 -20.14 9.69 -15.40
C VAL A 130 -19.68 10.28 -14.05
N VAL A 131 -18.79 9.56 -13.37
CA VAL A 131 -18.23 9.95 -12.07
C VAL A 131 -16.88 10.61 -12.28
N SER A 132 -16.66 11.75 -11.62
CA SER A 132 -15.38 12.47 -11.68
C SER A 132 -14.28 11.71 -10.92
N ALA A 133 -13.00 12.03 -11.17
CA ALA A 133 -11.90 11.39 -10.44
C ALA A 133 -12.01 11.65 -8.93
N ASN A 134 -12.28 12.91 -8.52
CA ASN A 134 -12.43 13.29 -7.13
C ASN A 134 -13.59 12.54 -6.45
N ASP A 135 -14.73 12.41 -7.13
CA ASP A 135 -15.88 11.68 -6.58
C ASP A 135 -15.56 10.18 -6.47
N ALA A 136 -14.90 9.59 -7.46
CA ALA A 136 -14.49 8.18 -7.43
C ALA A 136 -13.48 7.89 -6.31
N MET A 137 -12.54 8.81 -6.08
CA MET A 137 -11.58 8.75 -4.96
C MET A 137 -12.29 8.82 -3.62
N TYR A 138 -13.23 9.76 -3.47
CA TYR A 138 -14.05 9.88 -2.27
C TYR A 138 -14.89 8.63 -2.01
N MET A 139 -15.56 8.08 -3.05
CA MET A 139 -16.32 6.84 -2.94
C MET A 139 -15.42 5.67 -2.52
N THR A 140 -14.22 5.56 -3.11
CA THR A 140 -13.25 4.51 -2.77
C THR A 140 -12.82 4.61 -1.30
N GLN A 141 -12.49 5.82 -0.83
CA GLN A 141 -12.12 6.07 0.57
C GLN A 141 -13.27 5.73 1.55
N THR A 142 -14.50 6.14 1.22
CA THR A 142 -15.68 5.88 2.05
C THR A 142 -15.94 4.38 2.18
N LEU A 143 -15.89 3.62 1.08
CA LEU A 143 -16.06 2.17 1.10
C LEU A 143 -14.97 1.46 1.93
N ILE A 144 -13.72 1.93 1.88
CA ILE A 144 -12.65 1.39 2.73
C ILE A 144 -12.99 1.59 4.20
N TRP A 145 -13.49 2.78 4.59
CA TRP A 145 -13.89 3.03 5.97
C TRP A 145 -15.12 2.23 6.39
N ASP A 146 -16.11 2.06 5.51
CA ASP A 146 -17.27 1.24 5.84
C ASP A 146 -16.84 -0.19 6.17
N ILE A 147 -15.90 -0.76 5.39
CA ILE A 147 -15.32 -2.08 5.65
C ILE A 147 -14.53 -2.10 6.96
N THR A 148 -13.63 -1.13 7.19
CA THR A 148 -12.78 -1.17 8.40
C THR A 148 -13.60 -0.96 9.67
N LEU A 149 -14.64 -0.12 9.63
CA LEU A 149 -15.57 0.11 10.74
C LEU A 149 -16.63 -0.99 10.91
N GLY A 150 -16.87 -1.81 9.89
CA GLY A 150 -17.93 -2.83 9.93
C GLY A 150 -19.33 -2.24 9.78
N THR A 151 -19.46 -1.10 9.10
CA THR A 151 -20.75 -0.40 8.83
C THR A 151 -21.31 -0.73 7.45
N ASP A 152 -20.65 -1.64 6.73
CA ASP A 152 -21.08 -2.28 5.49
C ASP A 152 -22.22 -3.30 5.76
N ASN A 153 -23.37 -2.80 6.21
CA ASN A 153 -24.40 -3.53 6.96
C ASN A 153 -24.93 -4.88 6.42
N ASP A 154 -24.56 -5.36 5.23
CA ASP A 154 -25.16 -6.52 4.56
C ASP A 154 -24.18 -7.59 4.05
N TYR A 155 -22.88 -7.50 4.33
CA TYR A 155 -21.93 -8.51 3.85
C TYR A 155 -21.78 -9.69 4.84
N VAL A 156 -22.27 -10.86 4.43
CA VAL A 156 -22.00 -12.14 5.07
C VAL A 156 -21.09 -12.95 4.15
N VAL A 157 -19.95 -13.42 4.67
CA VAL A 157 -19.05 -14.31 3.93
C VAL A 157 -19.84 -15.53 3.48
N SER A 158 -19.98 -15.72 2.17
CA SER A 158 -20.60 -16.94 1.65
C SER A 158 -19.73 -18.14 2.04
N ASP A 159 -20.32 -19.17 2.63
CA ASP A 159 -19.63 -20.45 2.84
C ASP A 159 -18.95 -20.87 1.53
N LYS A 160 -17.69 -21.31 1.63
CA LYS A 160 -16.86 -21.69 0.47
C LYS A 160 -17.69 -22.56 -0.47
N ILE A 161 -17.87 -22.11 -1.72
CA ILE A 161 -18.32 -23.00 -2.79
C ILE A 161 -17.18 -24.00 -3.02
N THR A 162 -17.22 -25.13 -2.32
CA THR A 162 -16.45 -26.32 -2.67
C THR A 162 -16.92 -26.76 -4.05
N LYS A 163 -16.08 -26.53 -5.06
CA LYS A 163 -16.22 -27.16 -6.37
C LYS A 163 -15.97 -28.66 -6.27
#